data_AF-A0A1L9NV77-F1
#
_entry.id   AF-A0A1L9NV77-F1
#
_cell.length_a   1.000
_cell.length_b   1.000
_cell.length_c   1.000
_cell.angle_alpha   90.00
_cell.angle_beta   90.00
_cell.angle_gamma   90.00
#
_symmetry.space_group_name_H-M   'P 1'
#
loop_
_entity.id
_entity.type
_entity.pdbx_description
1 polymer ?
#
loop_
_entity_poly.entity_id
_entity_poly.type
_entity_poly.pdbx_seq_one_letter_code
_entity_poly.pdbx_strand_id
1 'polypeptide(L)' 'MGQRDVRKLLIIGAMSVISASERKGHCEDPWLERMLTKRPRMVVAVALANRMARRLWAMMTKERDYEIQVVA' A
#
# COMPACT_ATOMS: atom_id res chain seq x y z
N MET A 1 -2.85 -13.29 18.34
CA MET A 1 -3.03 -11.83 18.05
C MET A 1 -1.96 -11.41 17.06
N GLY A 2 -2.30 -10.63 16.02
CA GLY A 2 -1.32 -10.16 15.02
C GLY A 2 -0.31 -9.16 15.60
N GLN A 3 0.89 -9.09 15.03
CA GLN A 3 1.97 -8.22 15.52
C GLN A 3 1.63 -6.74 15.25
N ARG A 4 1.43 -5.97 16.32
CA ARG A 4 0.99 -4.57 16.25
C ARG A 4 2.00 -3.66 15.54
N ASP A 5 3.29 -3.96 15.67
CA ASP A 5 4.36 -3.15 15.11
C ASP A 5 4.41 -3.28 13.59
N VAL A 6 4.29 -4.51 13.05
CA VAL A 6 4.20 -4.75 11.60
C VAL A 6 3.03 -4.00 10.99
N ARG A 7 1.86 -4.05 11.64
CA ARG A 7 0.69 -3.28 11.16
C ARG A 7 0.95 -1.78 11.17
N LYS A 8 1.60 -1.26 12.22
CA LYS A 8 1.95 0.16 12.30
C LYS A 8 2.92 0.56 11.18
N LEU A 9 3.95 -0.25 10.93
CA LEU A 9 4.93 -0.02 9.86
C LEU A 9 4.27 -0.03 8.48
N LEU A 10 3.35 -0.96 8.22
CA LEU A 10 2.61 -1.01 6.96
C LEU A 10 1.72 0.20 6.74
N ILE A 11 1.05 0.70 7.79
CA ILE A 11 0.24 1.92 7.71
C ILE A 11 1.13 3.14 7.45
N ILE A 12 2.27 3.25 8.15
CA ILE A 12 3.23 4.34 7.92
C ILE A 12 3.75 4.30 6.49
N GLY A 13 4.13 3.12 5.98
CA GLY A 13 4.57 2.94 4.60
C GLY A 13 3.50 3.33 3.58
N ALA A 14 2.24 2.92 3.80
CA ALA A 14 1.12 3.32 2.96
C ALA A 14 0.90 4.84 2.94
N MET A 15 1.03 5.50 4.09
CA MET A 15 0.92 6.96 4.21
C MET A 15 2.05 7.67 3.45
N SER A 16 3.28 7.16 3.53
CA SER A 16 4.41 7.70 2.76
C SER A 16 4.20 7.61 1.26
N VAL A 17 3.61 6.51 0.77
CA VAL A 17 3.26 6.35 -0.66
C VAL A 17 2.22 7.40 -1.06
N ILE A 18 1.13 7.53 -0.30
CA ILE A 18 0.08 8.52 -0.58
C ILE A 18 0.66 9.94 -0.61
N SER A 19 1.46 10.31 0.39
CA SER A 19 2.09 11.63 0.44
C SER A 19 3.16 11.84 -0.64
N ALA A 20 3.77 10.79 -1.19
CA ALA A 20 4.63 10.90 -2.36
C ALA A 20 3.81 11.14 -3.64
N SER A 21 2.70 10.44 -3.82
CA SER A 21 1.78 10.63 -4.95
C SER A 21 1.16 12.04 -4.96
N GLU A 22 0.72 12.53 -3.79
CA GLU A 22 0.20 13.90 -3.64
C GLU A 22 1.25 14.95 -4.02
N ARG A 23 2.52 14.75 -3.62
CA ARG A 23 3.63 15.66 -3.98
C ARG A 23 4.00 15.63 -5.46
N LYS A 24 3.92 14.46 -6.11
CA LYS A 24 4.17 14.32 -7.55
C LYS A 24 3.02 14.87 -8.41
N GLY A 25 1.84 15.09 -7.83
CA GLY A 25 0.65 15.53 -8.55
C GLY A 25 -0.03 14.43 -9.38
N HIS A 26 0.54 13.23 -9.42
CA HIS A 26 -0.06 12.04 -10.03
C HIS A 26 0.31 10.79 -9.22
N CYS A 27 -0.53 9.76 -9.30
CA CYS A 27 -0.27 8.47 -8.67
C CYS A 27 0.08 7.43 -9.74
N GLU A 28 1.17 6.70 -9.56
CA GLU A 28 1.57 5.61 -10.47
C GLU A 28 0.64 4.38 -10.34
N ASP A 29 -0.16 4.29 -9.28
CA ASP A 29 -1.18 3.26 -9.10
C ASP A 29 -2.58 3.84 -9.39
N PRO A 30 -3.22 3.51 -10.53
CA PRO A 30 -4.56 3.97 -10.89
C PRO A 30 -5.63 3.58 -9.86
N TRP A 31 -5.44 2.46 -9.16
CA TRP A 31 -6.36 2.05 -8.10
C TRP A 31 -6.26 3.01 -6.91
N LEU A 32 -5.04 3.43 -6.54
CA LEU A 32 -4.81 4.31 -5.42
C LEU A 32 -5.36 5.71 -5.71
N GLU A 33 -5.12 6.23 -6.91
CA GLU A 33 -5.69 7.51 -7.37
C GLU A 33 -7.21 7.51 -7.27
N ARG A 34 -7.85 6.50 -7.90
CA ARG A 34 -9.31 6.36 -7.89
C ARG A 34 -9.89 6.24 -6.49
N MET A 35 -9.17 5.62 -5.56
CA MET A 35 -9.61 5.46 -4.18
C MET A 35 -9.48 6.77 -3.40
N LEU A 36 -8.39 7.51 -3.60
CA LEU A 36 -8.17 8.82 -2.96
C LEU A 36 -9.21 9.85 -3.40
N THR A 37 -9.73 9.77 -4.64
CA THR A 37 -10.85 10.63 -5.08
C THR A 37 -12.16 10.35 -4.35
N LYS A 38 -12.37 9.12 -3.85
CA LYS A 38 -13.68 8.65 -3.36
C LYS A 38 -13.75 8.48 -1.84
N ARG A 39 -12.61 8.32 -1.18
CA ARG A 39 -12.53 7.88 0.22
C ARG A 39 -11.52 8.73 1.00
N PRO A 40 -11.75 8.95 2.30
CA PRO A 40 -10.83 9.71 3.12
C PRO A 40 -9.48 9.00 3.24
N ARG A 41 -8.42 9.81 3.31
CA ARG A 41 -7.01 9.39 3.25
C ARG A 41 -6.67 8.20 4.15
N MET A 42 -7.11 8.22 5.42
CA MET A 42 -6.81 7.15 6.37
C MET A 42 -7.44 5.79 5.99
N VAL A 43 -8.64 5.80 5.41
CA VAL A 43 -9.29 4.55 4.96
C VAL A 43 -8.52 3.95 3.79
N VAL A 44 -8.07 4.81 2.87
CA VAL A 44 -7.24 4.39 1.74
C VAL A 44 -5.89 3.85 2.21
N ALA A 45 -5.25 4.52 3.16
CA ALA A 45 -3.98 4.07 3.74
C ALA A 45 -4.09 2.69 4.39
N VAL A 46 -5.17 2.43 5.15
CA VAL A 46 -5.42 1.11 5.74
C VAL A 46 -5.65 0.05 4.67
N ALA A 47 -6.42 0.36 3.62
CA ALA A 47 -6.65 -0.55 2.51
C ALA A 47 -5.35 -0.87 1.75
N LEU A 48 -4.51 0.14 1.50
CA LEU A 48 -3.21 0.01 0.88
C LEU A 48 -2.25 -0.83 1.74
N ALA A 49 -2.21 -0.59 3.06
CA ALA A 49 -1.44 -1.39 4.01
C ALA A 49 -1.86 -2.87 3.96
N ASN A 50 -3.16 -3.16 3.86
CA ASN A 50 -3.65 -4.54 3.71
C ASN A 50 -3.27 -5.16 2.36
N ARG A 51 -3.19 -4.37 1.29
CA ARG A 51 -2.68 -4.84 -0.02
C ARG A 51 -1.19 -5.16 0.05
N MET A 52 -0.39 -4.33 0.72
CA MET A 52 1.03 -4.57 0.99
C MET A 52 1.22 -5.84 1.84
N ALA A 53 0.42 -6.03 2.90
CA ALA A 53 0.45 -7.23 3.72
C ALA A 53 0.19 -8.51 2.91
N ARG A 54 -0.81 -8.49 2.02
CA ARG A 54 -1.11 -9.63 1.14
C ARG A 54 0.02 -9.94 0.16
N ARG A 55 0.70 -8.92 -0.38
CA ARG A 55 1.90 -9.12 -1.21
C ARG A 55 3.03 -9.76 -0.41
N LEU A 56 3.35 -9.22 0.78
CA LEU A 56 4.34 -9.80 1.68
C LEU A 56 4.02 -11.26 2.02
N TRP A 57 2.77 -11.55 2.36
CA TRP A 57 2.33 -12.91 2.64
C TRP A 57 2.51 -13.84 1.42
N ALA A 58 2.13 -13.39 0.22
CA ALA A 58 2.30 -14.18 -1.00
C ALA A 58 3.78 -14.41 -1.34
N MET A 59 4.66 -13.44 -1.06
CA MET A 59 6.11 -13.59 -1.24
C MET A 59 6.68 -14.61 -0.26
N MET A 60 6.37 -14.46 1.04
CA MET A 60 6.83 -15.38 2.08
C MET A 60 6.33 -16.82 1.87
N THR A 61 5.09 -17.01 1.43
CA THR A 61 4.51 -18.36 1.22
C THR A 61 4.96 -19.02 -0.05
N LYS A 62 5.41 -18.26 -1.06
CA LYS A 62 5.89 -18.79 -2.34
C LYS A 62 7.41 -18.71 -2.49
N GLU A 63 8.12 -18.30 -1.44
CA GLU A 63 9.57 -18.04 -1.42
C GLU A 63 10.02 -17.22 -2.65
N ARG A 64 9.24 -16.19 -2.98
CA ARG A 64 9.53 -15.30 -4.10
C ARG A 64 10.12 -13.99 -3.62
N ASP A 65 11.08 -13.50 -4.41
CA ASP A 65 11.66 -12.19 -4.22
C ASP A 65 10.66 -11.07 -4.52
N TYR A 66 10.98 -9.88 -4.02
CA TYR A 66 10.17 -8.69 -4.24
C TYR A 66 10.21 -8.26 -5.71
N GLU A 67 9.06 -8.38 -6.36
CA GLU A 67 8.84 -7.90 -7.72
C GLU A 67 7.94 -6.66 -7.71
N ILE A 68 8.38 -5.60 -8.40
CA ILE A 68 7.55 -4.42 -8.63
C ILE A 68 6.54 -4.79 -9.72
N GLN A 69 5.31 -5.03 -9.31
CA GLN A 69 4.18 -5.19 -10.23
C GLN A 69 3.83 -3.82 -10.82
N VAL A 70 4.51 -3.45 -11.89
CA VAL A 70 4.12 -2.33 -12.75
C VAL A 70 2.87 -2.80 -13.49
N VAL A 71 1.70 -2.38 -13.02
CA VAL A 71 0.46 -2.60 -13.76
C VAL A 71 0.54 -1.70 -14.98
N ALA A 72 0.67 -2.32 -16.17
CA ALA A 72 0.71 -1.64 -17.46
C ALA A 72 -0.61 -0.92 -17.77
#